data_AF-H9F5K3-F1
#
_entry.id   AF-H9F5K3-F1
#
_cell.length_a   1.000
_cell.length_b   1.000
_cell.length_c   1.000
_cell.angle_alpha   90.00
_cell.angle_beta   90.00
_cell.angle_gamma   90.00
#
_symmetry.space_group_name_H-M   'P 1'
#
loop_
_entity.id
_entity.type
_entity.pdbx_description
1 polymer ?
#
loop_
_entity_poly.entity_id
_entity_poly.type
_entity_poly.pdbx_seq_one_letter_code
_entity_poly.pdbx_strand_id
1 'polypeptide(L)' 'SGALYPHDTRLLHNTSQVDVENPDLEKFPEFAKAPFLSCILSPGEILFIPVKHWHYVRALDLSFSVSFWWS' A
#
# COMPACT_ATOMS: atom_id res chain seq x y z
N SER A 1 -11.27 -2.67 -5.43
CA SER A 1 -10.01 -3.17 -6.02
C SER A 1 -9.70 -2.54 -7.37
N GLY A 2 -10.69 -2.25 -8.23
CA GLY A 2 -10.45 -1.67 -9.57
C GLY A 2 -9.66 -0.36 -9.57
N ALA A 3 -9.85 0.51 -8.58
CA ALA A 3 -9.14 1.79 -8.46
C ALA A 3 -7.64 1.67 -8.14
N LEU A 4 -7.15 0.48 -7.78
CA LEU A 4 -5.74 0.24 -7.43
C LEU A 4 -4.95 -0.44 -8.55
N TYR A 5 -5.59 -0.75 -9.69
CA TYR A 5 -4.94 -1.24 -10.91
C TYR A 5 -3.85 -2.29 -10.64
N PRO A 6 -4.19 -3.48 -10.10
CA PRO A 6 -3.21 -4.55 -9.89
C PRO A 6 -2.56 -4.95 -11.21
N HIS A 7 -1.35 -5.49 -11.18
CA HIS A 7 -0.76 -6.07 -12.39
C HIS A 7 -1.49 -7.35 -12.80
N ASP A 8 -1.66 -7.59 -14.10
CA ASP A 8 -2.31 -8.81 -14.59
C ASP A 8 -1.42 -10.05 -14.55
N THR A 9 -0.12 -9.88 -14.26
CA THR A 9 0.82 -10.99 -14.20
C THR A 9 0.62 -11.78 -12.91
N ARG A 10 0.70 -13.12 -13.01
CA ARG A 10 0.51 -14.04 -11.87
C ARG A 10 1.40 -13.69 -10.67
N LEU A 11 2.62 -13.19 -10.90
CA LEU A 11 3.57 -12.88 -9.84
C LEU A 11 3.29 -11.56 -9.12
N LEU A 12 2.60 -10.61 -9.77
CA LEU A 12 2.38 -9.26 -9.26
C LEU A 12 0.89 -8.90 -9.13
N HIS A 13 0.00 -9.89 -9.19
CA HIS A 13 -1.45 -9.69 -9.09
C HIS A 13 -1.93 -9.06 -7.78
N ASN A 14 -1.07 -9.06 -6.75
CA ASN A 14 -1.28 -8.42 -5.45
C ASN A 14 -0.45 -7.13 -5.29
N THR A 15 0.13 -6.61 -6.38
CA THR A 15 0.90 -5.36 -6.42
C THR A 15 0.19 -4.36 -7.33
N SER A 16 0.10 -3.11 -6.88
CA SER A 16 -0.52 -2.03 -7.63
C SER A 16 0.46 -1.50 -8.68
N GLN A 17 -0.06 -1.12 -9.84
CA GLN A 17 0.71 -0.40 -10.87
C GLN A 17 0.93 1.09 -10.52
N VAL A 18 0.23 1.60 -9.51
CA VAL A 18 0.19 3.02 -9.19
C VAL A 18 1.33 3.37 -8.23
N ASP A 19 2.09 4.41 -8.55
CA ASP A 19 2.93 5.10 -7.56
C ASP A 19 2.02 5.90 -6.63
N VAL A 20 1.98 5.52 -5.35
CA VAL A 20 1.06 6.10 -4.36
C VAL A 20 1.36 7.58 -4.08
N GLU A 21 2.63 8.00 -4.12
CA GLU A 21 3.03 9.37 -3.80
C GLU A 21 3.07 10.29 -5.03
N ASN A 22 3.19 9.71 -6.22
CA ASN A 22 3.14 10.44 -7.48
C ASN A 22 2.31 9.71 -8.55
N PRO A 23 0.98 9.61 -8.37
CA PRO A 23 0.14 8.81 -9.25
C PRO A 23 -0.01 9.46 -10.64
N ASP A 24 0.18 8.66 -11.69
CA ASP A 24 -0.21 9.03 -13.05
C ASP A 24 -1.75 8.95 -13.17
N LEU A 25 -2.43 10.09 -12.97
CA LEU A 25 -3.89 10.18 -12.98
C LEU A 25 -4.49 10.20 -14.38
N GLU A 26 -3.69 10.41 -15.43
CA GLU A 26 -4.15 10.22 -16.81
C GLU A 26 -4.35 8.73 -17.08
N LYS A 27 -3.41 7.90 -16.59
CA LYS A 27 -3.45 6.45 -16.72
C LYS A 27 -4.34 5.76 -15.67
N PHE A 28 -4.38 6.27 -14.44
CA PHE A 28 -5.05 5.65 -13.29
C PHE A 28 -6.06 6.60 -12.62
N PRO A 29 -7.06 7.14 -13.36
CA PRO A 29 -7.92 8.22 -12.88
C PRO A 29 -8.76 7.85 -11.64
N GLU A 30 -9.15 6.58 -11.50
CA GLU A 30 -9.99 6.15 -10.37
C GLU A 30 -9.21 6.09 -9.05
N PHE A 31 -7.87 6.08 -9.10
CA PHE A 31 -7.04 6.07 -7.89
C PHE A 31 -7.25 7.32 -7.04
N ALA A 32 -7.47 8.48 -7.68
CA ALA A 32 -7.68 9.75 -6.98
C ALA A 32 -8.93 9.79 -6.07
N LYS A 33 -9.88 8.88 -6.30
CA LYS A 33 -11.15 8.81 -5.54
C LYS A 33 -11.15 7.67 -4.51
N ALA A 34 -10.12 6.83 -4.51
CA ALA A 34 -10.05 5.70 -3.60
C ALA A 34 -9.87 6.20 -2.16
N PRO A 35 -10.77 5.86 -1.21
CA PRO A 35 -10.56 6.21 0.19
C PRO A 35 -9.40 5.40 0.76
N PHE A 36 -8.60 6.04 1.61
CA PHE A 36 -7.45 5.41 2.26
C PHE A 36 -7.30 5.88 3.71
N LEU A 37 -6.51 5.11 4.47
CA LEU A 37 -6.02 5.49 5.78
C LEU A 37 -4.51 5.66 5.69
N SER A 38 -3.95 6.64 6.41
CA SER A 38 -2.52 6.84 6.52
C SER A 38 -2.13 7.05 7.98
N CYS A 39 -0.88 6.68 8.31
CA CYS A 39 -0.29 6.92 9.61
C CYS A 39 1.23 7.08 9.48
N ILE A 40 1.83 7.73 10.45
CA ILE A 40 3.28 7.67 10.68
C ILE A 40 3.47 6.69 11.83
N LEU A 41 4.06 5.52 11.55
CA LEU A 41 4.30 4.50 12.57
C LEU A 41 5.63 4.77 13.28
N SER A 42 5.58 4.98 14.59
CA SER A 42 6.72 5.33 15.43
C SER A 42 7.31 4.11 16.15
N PRO A 43 8.56 4.19 16.66
CA PRO A 43 9.17 3.10 17.41
C PRO A 43 8.32 2.68 18.62
N GLY A 44 8.10 1.36 18.76
CA GLY A 44 7.31 0.78 19.84
C GLY A 44 5.81 0.63 19.54
N GLU A 45 5.31 1.24 18.45
CA GLU A 45 3.93 1.07 18.00
C GLU A 45 3.74 -0.20 17.16
N ILE A 46 2.50 -0.69 17.11
CA ILE A 46 2.12 -1.85 16.30
C ILE A 46 0.98 -1.43 15.38
N LEU A 47 1.17 -1.65 14.09
CA LEU A 47 0.12 -1.49 13.08
C LEU A 47 -0.51 -2.83 12.75
N PHE A 48 -1.81 -2.96 12.98
CA PHE A 48 -2.58 -4.10 12.49
C PHE A 48 -3.06 -3.85 11.06
N ILE A 49 -2.62 -4.70 10.12
CA ILE A 49 -3.06 -4.67 8.72
C ILE A 49 -3.94 -5.91 8.48
N PRO A 50 -5.26 -5.75 8.25
CA PRO A 50 -6.14 -6.89 8.01
C PRO A 50 -5.75 -7.69 6.76
N VAL A 51 -6.15 -8.96 6.70
CA VAL A 51 -5.89 -9.83 5.55
C VAL A 51 -6.38 -9.18 4.24
N LYS A 52 -5.54 -9.23 3.19
CA LYS A 52 -5.75 -8.61 1.87
C LYS A 52 -5.85 -7.07 1.85
N HIS A 53 -5.58 -6.36 2.94
CA HIS A 53 -5.47 -4.90 2.86
C HIS A 53 -4.21 -4.48 2.08
N TRP A 54 -4.42 -3.60 1.11
CA TRP A 54 -3.36 -2.92 0.39
C TRP A 54 -2.62 -1.98 1.33
N HIS A 55 -1.30 -1.99 1.30
CA HIS A 55 -0.46 -1.14 2.13
C HIS A 55 0.76 -0.68 1.34
N TYR A 56 1.04 0.62 1.45
CA TYR A 56 2.25 1.25 0.94
C TYR A 56 3.04 1.77 2.14
N VAL A 57 4.36 1.59 2.12
CA VAL A 57 5.25 1.97 3.22
C VAL A 57 6.47 2.68 2.66
N ARG A 58 6.76 3.87 3.21
CA ARG A 58 8.01 4.59 2.99
C ARG A 58 8.67 4.88 4.33
N ALA A 59 9.95 4.56 4.43
CA ALA A 59 10.75 4.95 5.60
C ALA A 59 11.04 6.46 5.54
N LEU A 60 10.73 7.19 6.61
CA LEU A 60 11.04 8.61 6.75
C LEU A 60 12.47 8.84 7.24
N ASP A 61 13.01 7.89 7.99
CA ASP A 61 14.35 7.86 8.58
C ASP A 61 14.99 6.48 8.40
N LEU A 62 16.24 6.29 8.85
CA LEU A 62 16.80 4.94 8.97
C LEU A 62 15.88 4.08 9.86
N SER A 63 15.32 3.03 9.27
CA SER A 63 14.20 2.29 9.86
C SER A 63 14.46 0.80 9.92
N PHE A 64 13.90 0.15 10.95
CA PHE A 64 13.88 -1.30 11.12
C PHE A 64 12.49 -1.71 11.63
N SER A 65 11.84 -2.64 10.93
CA SER A 65 10.49 -3.11 11.25
C SER A 65 10.43 -4.63 11.28
N VAL A 66 9.54 -5.19 12.11
CA VAL A 66 9.30 -6.63 12.19
C VAL A 66 7.83 -6.90 11.91
N SER A 67 7.55 -7.80 10.96
CA SER A 67 6.18 -8.21 10.60
C SER A 67 5.87 -9.62 11.10
N PHE A 68 4.71 -9.80 11.74
CA PHE A 68 4.19 -11.11 12.15
C PHE A 68 2.96 -11.47 11.32
N TRP A 69 3.01 -12.60 10.63
CA TRP A 69 1.93 -13.12 9.79
C TRP A 69 1.28 -14.32 10.48
N TRP A 70 -0.05 -14.33 10.61
CA TRP A 70 -0.81 -15.36 11.33
C TRP A 70 -2.18 -15.62 10.68
N SER A 71 -2.87 -16.69 11.08
CA SER A 71 -4.21 -17.08 10.60
C SER A 71 -5.03 -17.72 11.71
#